data_AF-A0AAV2HJW8-F1
#
_entry.id   AF-A0AAV2HJW8-F1
#
_cell.length_a   1.000
_cell.length_b   1.000
_cell.length_c   1.000
_cell.angle_alpha   90.00
_cell.angle_beta   90.00
_cell.angle_gamma   90.00
#
_symmetry.space_group_name_H-M   'P 1'
#
loop_
_entity.id
_entity.type
_entity.pdbx_description
1 polymer ?
#
loop_
_entity_poly.entity_id
_entity_poly.type
_entity_poly.pdbx_seq_one_letter_code
_entity_poly.pdbx_strand_id
1 'polypeptide(L)' 'MTETGPVTNFEVKGRPGSVRPMVANTLGKIVDVETKKILGPGESGEIFVKGPQVMKGYYNNKQ' A
#
# COMPACT_ATOMS: atom_id res chain seq x y z
N MET A 1 -3.84 -6.64 4.34
CA MET A 1 -2.58 -7.39 4.57
C MET A 1 -2.25 -7.27 6.05
N THR A 2 -1.84 -8.33 6.74
CA THR A 2 -1.61 -8.31 8.20
C THR A 2 -0.47 -7.36 8.61
N GLU A 3 0.54 -7.27 7.76
CA GLU A 3 1.77 -6.49 7.90
C GLU A 3 1.52 -4.98 7.80
N THR A 4 0.39 -4.57 7.23
CA THR A 4 0.04 -3.16 7.08
C THR A 4 -0.94 -2.69 8.14
N GLY A 5 -1.11 -3.42 9.25
CA GLY A 5 -2.08 -3.09 10.30
C GLY A 5 -3.50 -3.00 9.75
N PRO A 6 -4.23 -4.11 9.72
CA PRO A 6 -4.77 -4.84 8.55
C PRO A 6 -5.31 -4.06 7.33
N VAL A 7 -5.55 -2.75 7.44
CA VAL A 7 -6.24 -1.89 6.48
C VAL A 7 -5.34 -0.76 5.97
N THR A 8 -5.25 -0.62 4.66
CA THR A 8 -4.52 0.47 3.97
C THR A 8 -5.44 1.40 3.21
N ASN A 9 -6.57 0.88 2.71
CA ASN A 9 -7.53 1.60 1.88
C ASN A 9 -8.94 1.36 2.44
N PHE A 10 -9.70 2.43 2.61
CA PHE A 10 -11.09 2.33 3.08
C PHE A 10 -11.86 3.59 2.73
N GLU A 11 -13.09 3.41 2.27
CA GLU A 11 -14.09 4.46 2.08
C GLU A 11 -15.48 3.82 2.01
N VAL A 12 -16.48 4.47 2.60
CA VAL A 12 -17.87 3.98 2.66
C VAL A 12 -18.52 4.00 1.28
N LYS A 13 -18.27 5.05 0.50
CA LYS A 13 -18.74 5.19 -0.88
C LYS A 13 -17.55 4.97 -1.81
N GLY A 14 -17.70 4.16 -2.84
CA GLY A 14 -16.59 3.89 -3.75
C GLY A 14 -17.05 3.34 -5.09
N ARG A 15 -16.16 3.39 -6.07
CA ARG A 15 -16.39 2.80 -7.40
C ARG A 15 -16.26 1.28 -7.31
N PRO A 16 -17.25 0.49 -7.76
CA PRO A 16 -17.13 -0.96 -7.85
C PRO A 16 -15.87 -1.38 -8.62
N GLY A 17 -15.17 -2.41 -8.14
CA GLY A 17 -13.90 -2.88 -8.71
C GLY A 17 -12.65 -2.09 -8.29
N SER A 18 -12.80 -1.03 -7.48
CA SER A 18 -11.67 -0.31 -6.88
C SER A 18 -11.42 -0.70 -5.42
N VAL A 19 -10.17 -0.55 -4.97
CA VAL A 19 -9.78 -0.77 -3.57
C VAL A 19 -9.99 0.47 -2.68
N ARG A 20 -10.49 1.58 -3.24
CA ARG A 20 -10.70 2.90 -2.60
C ARG A 20 -9.39 3.64 -2.29
N PRO A 21 -9.43 4.94 -1.90
CA PRO A 21 -8.25 5.71 -1.54
C PRO A 21 -7.51 5.18 -0.29
N MET A 22 -6.28 5.64 -0.10
CA MET A 22 -5.49 5.36 1.11
C MET A 22 -6.19 5.96 2.34
N VAL A 23 -6.13 5.27 3.48
CA VAL A 23 -6.62 5.82 4.76
C VAL A 23 -5.76 7.01 5.21
N ALA A 24 -6.30 7.81 6.14
CA ALA A 24 -5.61 8.99 6.65
C ALA A 24 -4.17 8.68 7.10
N ASN A 25 -3.26 9.63 6.84
CA ASN A 25 -1.83 9.51 7.17
C ASN A 25 -1.10 8.31 6.54
N THR A 26 -1.63 7.75 5.44
CA THR A 26 -1.01 6.64 4.71
C THR A 26 -0.70 7.05 3.27
N LEU A 27 0.54 6.81 2.84
CA LEU A 27 1.02 7.04 1.49
C LEU A 27 1.10 5.71 0.72
N GLY A 28 0.73 5.76 -0.56
CA GLY A 28 0.83 4.64 -1.49
C GLY A 28 1.48 5.10 -2.79
N LYS A 29 2.33 4.25 -3.38
CA LYS A 29 2.87 4.45 -4.73
C LYS A 29 2.92 3.12 -5.47
N ILE A 30 2.80 3.17 -6.79
CA ILE A 30 3.03 2.01 -7.66
C ILE A 30 4.48 2.10 -8.15
N VAL A 31 5.20 0.98 -8.10
CA VAL A 31 6.57 0.88 -8.59
C VAL A 31 6.72 -0.27 -9.56
N ASP A 32 7.62 -0.09 -10.52
CA ASP A 32 8.07 -1.17 -11.38
C ASP A 32 8.84 -2.21 -10.55
N VAL A 33 8.55 -3.50 -10.78
CA VAL A 33 9.04 -4.59 -9.92
C VAL A 33 10.56 -4.74 -10.04
N GLU A 34 11.11 -4.57 -11.24
CA GLU A 34 12.51 -4.77 -11.56
C GLU A 34 13.35 -3.54 -11.27
N THR A 35 12.92 -2.38 -11.78
CA THR A 35 13.70 -1.13 -11.75
C THR A 35 13.44 -0.28 -10.51
N LYS A 36 12.38 -0.59 -9.74
CA LYS A 36 11.91 0.18 -8.57
C LYS A 36 11.57 1.65 -8.86
N LYS A 37 11.42 2.02 -10.13
CA LYS A 37 10.97 3.36 -10.54
C LYS A 37 9.51 3.56 -10.19
N ILE A 38 9.14 4.80 -9.87
CA ILE A 38 7.75 5.18 -9.60
C ILE A 38 6.99 5.21 -10.92
N LEU A 39 5.87 4.50 -10.98
CA LEU A 39 4.98 4.45 -12.13
C LEU A 39 3.85 5.49 -12.01
N GLY A 40 3.34 5.92 -13.15
CA GLY A 40 2.26 6.88 -13.29
C GLY A 40 0.86 6.25 -13.29
N PRO A 41 -0.19 7.08 -13.45
CA PRO A 41 -1.56 6.61 -13.48
C PRO A 41 -1.83 5.64 -14.63
N GLY A 42 -2.50 4.51 -14.33
CA GLY A 42 -2.89 3.51 -15.33
C GLY A 42 -1.84 2.45 -15.62
N GLU A 43 -0.63 2.59 -15.07
CA GLU A 43 0.44 1.59 -15.19
C GLU A 43 0.34 0.53 -14.08
N SER A 44 0.61 -0.72 -14.45
CA SER A 44 0.57 -1.86 -13.52
C SER A 44 1.95 -2.08 -12.88
N GLY A 45 1.97 -2.31 -11.57
CA GLY A 45 3.20 -2.59 -10.84
C GLY A 45 2.94 -3.03 -9.41
N GLU A 46 3.98 -3.01 -8.58
CA GLU A 46 3.93 -3.36 -7.17
C GLU A 46 3.50 -2.16 -6.31
N ILE A 47 2.58 -2.37 -5.37
CA ILE A 47 2.15 -1.32 -4.44
C ILE A 47 3.09 -1.23 -3.24
N PHE A 48 3.64 -0.05 -3.00
CA PHE A 48 4.41 0.27 -1.80
C PHE A 48 3.57 1.15 -0.89
N VAL A 49 3.50 0.78 0.39
CA VAL A 49 2.68 1.48 1.41
C VAL A 49 3.57 1.99 2.54
N LYS A 50 3.35 3.24 2.97
CA LYS A 50 4.00 3.84 4.13
C LYS A 50 2.96 4.54 5.01
N GLY A 51 2.91 4.19 6.28
CA GLY A 51 2.00 4.81 7.23
C GLY A 51 2.28 4.37 8.67
N PRO A 52 1.69 5.04 9.66
CA PRO A 52 1.93 4.75 11.08
C PRO A 52 1.41 3.36 11.52
N GLN A 53 0.47 2.78 10.78
CA GLN A 53 -0.13 1.47 11.06
C GLN A 53 0.70 0.29 10.53
N VAL A 54 1.70 0.54 9.69
CA VAL A 54 2.55 -0.53 9.13
C VAL A 54 3.32 -1.18 10.28
N MET A 55 3.42 -2.51 10.25
CA MET A 55 4.08 -3.28 11.30
C MET A 55 5.53 -2.85 11.50
N LYS A 56 6.06 -3.11 12.69
CA LYS A 56 7.49 -2.90 12.99
C LYS A 56 8.41 -3.90 12.26
N GLY A 57 7.86 -5.04 11.84
CA GLY A 57 8.60 -6.15 11.26
C GLY A 57 8.11 -7.48 11.79
N TYR A 58 8.67 -8.56 11.28
CA TYR A 58 8.38 -9.91 11.75
C TYR A 58 9.16 -10.21 13.04
N TYR A 59 8.50 -10.87 14.00
CA TYR A 59 9.13 -11.23 15.28
C TYR A 59 10.30 -12.21 15.06
N ASN A 60 11.44 -11.94 15.72
CA ASN A 60 12.68 -12.72 15.60
C ASN A 60 13.22 -12.92 14.17
N ASN A 61 12.82 -12.08 13.22
CA ASN A 61 13.33 -12.08 11.86
C ASN A 61 13.84 -10.67 11.54
N LYS A 62 15.09 -10.42 11.93
CA LYS A 62 15.78 -9.19 11.56
C LYS A 62 16.18 -9.30 10.09
N GLN A 63 15.56 -8.46 9.27
CA GLN A 63 15.97 -8.17 7.90
C GLN A 63 16.94 -7.00 7.90
#